data_AF-A0A958AVP2-F1
#
_entry.id   AF-A0A958AVP2-F1
#
_cell.length_a   1.000
_cell.length_b   1.000
_cell.length_c   1.000
_cell.angle_alpha   90.00
_cell.angle_beta   90.00
_cell.angle_gamma   90.00
#
_symmetry.space_group_name_H-M   'P 1'
#
loop_
_entity.id
_entity.type
_entity.pdbx_description
1 polymer ?
#
loop_
_entity_poly.entity_id
_entity_poly.type
_entity_poly.pdbx_seq_one_letter_code
_entity_poly.pdbx_strand_id
1 'polypeptide(L)'
;MQKGTITKYRPFPQIDLPNRQWPSRTINQAPIWCSVDLRDGNQALAIPMSVTEKLEMFQLLVDVGFKEIEVGFPAASQIEYDFLRRLIDENLVPDDVTLQVLVQAREELIYRTFEALEGSKNAIVHMYNSTSPVQRRIVFGMSETEIIDIAVRGTALVKELTPSLTGTRVMYQYSPESFSATELEFALEICEAVVDVWQPTHAQPMILNLPATV
;
A
#
# COMPACT_ATOMS: atom_id res chain seq x y z
N MET A 1 23.66 8.65 30.32
CA MET A 1 24.11 7.77 29.22
C MET A 1 24.41 6.39 29.79
N GLN A 2 23.94 5.33 29.14
CA GLN A 2 24.33 3.96 29.53
C GLN A 2 25.86 3.87 29.51
N LYS A 3 26.44 3.41 30.63
CA LYS A 3 27.88 3.13 30.75
C LYS A 3 28.09 1.66 30.36
N GLY A 4 28.95 1.40 29.37
CA GLY A 4 29.31 0.05 28.92
C GLY A 4 29.05 -0.20 27.43
N THR A 5 29.49 -1.36 26.93
CA THR A 5 29.25 -1.79 25.54
C THR A 5 27.78 -2.11 25.34
N ILE A 6 27.12 -1.40 24.42
CA ILE A 6 25.74 -1.68 24.03
C ILE A 6 25.73 -2.89 23.10
N THR A 7 25.16 -4.01 23.54
CA THR A 7 25.15 -5.30 22.78
C THR A 7 23.76 -5.68 22.24
N LYS A 8 22.70 -5.00 22.69
CA LYS A 8 21.31 -5.29 22.29
C LYS A 8 21.01 -4.91 20.83
N TYR A 9 21.69 -3.88 20.30
CA TYR A 9 21.46 -3.35 18.97
C TYR A 9 22.63 -3.67 18.06
N ARG A 10 22.32 -3.92 16.79
CA ARG A 10 23.31 -4.16 15.74
C ARG A 10 23.28 -2.99 14.77
N PRO A 11 24.42 -2.52 14.25
CA PRO A 11 24.44 -1.53 13.17
C PRO A 11 23.69 -2.05 11.94
N PHE A 12 23.03 -1.14 11.22
CA PHE A 12 22.45 -1.46 9.92
C PHE A 12 23.57 -1.77 8.91
N PRO A 13 23.43 -2.83 8.09
CA PRO A 13 24.44 -3.16 7.09
C PRO A 13 24.60 -2.04 6.06
N GLN A 14 25.84 -1.79 5.63
CA GLN A 14 26.10 -0.79 4.60
C GLN A 14 25.58 -1.26 3.25
N ILE A 15 24.87 -0.39 2.53
CA ILE A 15 24.46 -0.61 1.15
C ILE A 15 25.53 -0.03 0.21
N ASP A 16 26.17 -0.88 -0.58
CA ASP A 16 27.23 -0.47 -1.50
C ASP A 16 26.67 0.07 -2.83
N LEU A 17 26.49 1.39 -2.89
CA LEU A 17 26.10 2.12 -4.10
C LEU A 17 27.14 3.20 -4.40
N PRO A 18 28.30 2.83 -4.97
CA PRO A 18 29.42 3.76 -5.16
C PRO A 18 29.11 4.83 -6.22
N ASN A 19 28.26 4.50 -7.20
CA ASN A 19 27.88 5.38 -8.30
C ASN A 19 26.57 6.15 -8.05
N ARG A 20 26.14 6.31 -6.79
CA ARG A 20 24.87 6.98 -6.44
C ARG A 20 24.86 8.42 -6.94
N GLN A 21 23.75 8.83 -7.55
CA GLN A 21 23.61 10.17 -8.15
C GLN A 21 22.70 11.10 -7.34
N TRP A 22 21.97 10.59 -6.35
CA TRP A 22 21.04 11.40 -5.56
C TRP A 22 21.67 12.57 -4.78
N PRO A 23 22.94 12.51 -4.29
CA PRO A 23 23.53 13.64 -3.56
C PRO A 23 23.78 14.89 -4.42
N SER A 24 23.90 14.74 -5.74
CA SER A 24 24.18 15.84 -6.67
C SER A 24 22.94 16.31 -7.45
N ARG A 25 21.76 15.79 -7.14
CA ARG A 25 20.50 16.15 -7.81
C ARG A 25 19.68 17.09 -6.93
N THR A 26 19.01 18.05 -7.57
CA THR A 26 18.05 18.95 -6.91
C THR A 26 16.65 18.65 -7.43
N ILE A 27 15.67 18.59 -6.52
CA ILE A 27 14.26 18.39 -6.86
C ILE A 27 13.74 19.69 -7.49
N ASN A 28 13.16 19.60 -8.70
CA ASN A 28 12.65 20.73 -9.47
C ASN A 28 11.20 20.53 -9.97
N GLN A 29 10.57 19.42 -9.61
CA GLN A 29 9.20 19.08 -9.97
C GLN A 29 8.53 18.43 -8.76
N ALA A 30 7.23 18.71 -8.56
CA ALA A 30 6.45 18.03 -7.53
C ALA A 30 6.31 16.53 -7.86
N PRO A 31 6.41 15.64 -6.86
CA PRO A 31 6.07 14.24 -7.05
C PRO A 31 4.55 14.08 -7.22
N ILE A 32 4.15 12.86 -7.58
CA ILE A 32 2.76 12.43 -7.38
C ILE A 32 2.57 12.24 -5.87
N TRP A 33 1.55 12.89 -5.32
CA TRP A 33 1.25 12.84 -3.90
C TRP A 33 0.07 11.90 -3.64
N CYS A 34 0.28 10.94 -2.73
CA CYS A 34 -0.78 10.13 -2.14
C CYS A 34 -0.92 10.51 -0.66
N SER A 35 -2.12 10.91 -0.23
CA SER A 35 -2.42 11.12 1.20
C SER A 35 -2.89 9.81 1.81
N VAL A 36 -2.37 9.47 2.99
CA VAL A 36 -2.74 8.26 3.75
C VAL A 36 -3.40 8.58 5.10
N ASP A 37 -3.77 9.84 5.30
CA ASP A 37 -4.32 10.38 6.56
C ASP A 37 -5.57 9.61 7.01
N LEU A 38 -6.41 9.17 6.08
CA LEU A 38 -7.68 8.48 6.35
C LEU A 38 -7.52 6.99 6.71
N ARG A 39 -6.33 6.40 6.50
CA ARG A 39 -6.02 5.02 6.85
C ARG A 39 -4.86 4.94 7.83
N ASP A 40 -3.64 5.24 7.38
CA ASP A 40 -2.43 5.13 8.20
C ASP A 40 -2.42 6.18 9.32
N GLY A 41 -2.80 7.42 8.99
CA GLY A 41 -2.95 8.49 9.99
C GLY A 41 -4.05 8.16 11.01
N ASN A 42 -5.21 7.75 10.53
CA ASN A 42 -6.35 7.38 11.37
C ASN A 42 -6.03 6.21 12.32
N GLN A 43 -5.29 5.20 11.87
CA GLN A 43 -4.88 4.05 12.67
C GLN A 43 -3.91 4.43 13.81
N ALA A 44 -3.18 5.55 13.67
CA ALA A 44 -2.27 6.06 14.69
C ALA A 44 -2.96 6.89 15.78
N LEU A 45 -4.25 7.23 15.62
CA LEU A 45 -4.99 8.02 16.61
C LEU A 45 -5.39 7.18 17.82
N ALA A 46 -5.30 7.77 19.02
CA ALA A 46 -5.81 7.15 20.24
C ALA A 46 -7.33 6.95 20.19
N ILE A 47 -8.04 7.87 19.53
CA ILE A 47 -9.47 7.78 19.23
C ILE A 47 -9.59 7.89 17.70
N PRO A 48 -9.93 6.80 17.00
CA PRO A 48 -10.12 6.83 15.55
C PRO A 48 -11.22 7.80 15.14
N MET A 49 -11.09 8.37 13.94
CA MET A 49 -12.09 9.24 13.32
C MET A 49 -13.41 8.48 13.13
N SER A 50 -14.51 9.16 13.44
CA SER A 50 -15.85 8.80 12.99
C SER A 50 -16.00 8.96 11.47
N VAL A 51 -17.06 8.39 10.90
CA VAL A 51 -17.36 8.55 9.46
C VAL A 51 -17.49 10.02 9.06
N THR A 52 -18.07 10.87 9.92
CA THR A 52 -18.20 12.31 9.67
C THR A 52 -16.84 13.00 9.61
N GLU A 53 -15.97 12.75 10.58
CA GLU A 53 -14.61 13.31 10.61
C GLU A 53 -13.78 12.82 9.40
N LYS A 54 -13.96 11.56 8.98
CA LYS A 54 -13.33 11.04 7.76
C LYS A 54 -13.83 11.78 6.50
N LEU A 55 -15.11 12.11 6.40
CA LEU A 55 -15.65 12.89 5.28
C LEU A 55 -15.10 14.32 5.25
N GLU A 56 -15.00 14.97 6.41
CA GLU A 56 -14.40 16.30 6.53
C GLU A 56 -12.92 16.28 6.11
N MET A 57 -12.16 15.30 6.58
CA MET A 57 -10.76 15.11 6.17
C MET A 57 -10.63 14.81 4.67
N PHE A 58 -11.49 13.96 4.11
CA PHE A 58 -11.49 13.67 2.67
C PHE A 58 -11.73 14.94 1.84
N GLN A 59 -12.73 15.74 2.20
CA GLN A 59 -13.03 16.99 1.52
C GLN A 59 -11.85 17.97 1.62
N LEU A 60 -11.21 18.08 2.79
CA LEU A 60 -10.02 18.90 2.97
C LEU A 60 -8.88 18.48 2.03
N LEU A 61 -8.60 17.19 1.91
CA LEU A 61 -7.56 16.66 1.03
C LEU A 61 -7.85 16.96 -0.45
N VAL A 62 -9.12 16.83 -0.85
CA VAL A 62 -9.59 17.20 -2.19
C VAL A 62 -9.38 18.70 -2.44
N ASP A 63 -9.76 19.56 -1.49
CA ASP A 63 -9.63 21.02 -1.60
C ASP A 63 -8.17 21.47 -1.66
N VAL A 64 -7.27 20.76 -0.97
CA VAL A 64 -5.81 20.97 -1.06
C VAL A 64 -5.26 20.56 -2.43
N GLY A 65 -5.91 19.62 -3.10
CA GLY A 65 -5.56 19.18 -4.46
C GLY A 65 -4.91 17.80 -4.55
N PHE A 66 -5.01 16.94 -3.53
CA PHE A 66 -4.58 15.55 -3.63
C PHE A 66 -5.38 14.80 -4.70
N LYS A 67 -4.70 13.93 -5.45
CA LYS A 67 -5.31 13.13 -6.54
C LYS A 67 -5.29 11.63 -6.26
N GLU A 68 -4.45 11.19 -5.32
CA GLU A 68 -4.44 9.83 -4.79
C GLU A 68 -4.67 9.93 -3.28
N ILE A 69 -5.68 9.23 -2.77
CA ILE A 69 -6.07 9.29 -1.36
C ILE A 69 -6.37 7.88 -0.86
N GLU A 70 -5.62 7.39 0.12
CA GLU A 70 -5.86 6.10 0.77
C GLU A 70 -6.97 6.23 1.81
N VAL A 71 -8.14 5.69 1.49
CA VAL A 71 -9.40 5.89 2.23
C VAL A 71 -9.71 4.80 3.25
N GLY A 72 -8.95 3.70 3.24
CA GLY A 72 -9.10 2.67 4.27
C GLY A 72 -8.55 1.30 3.91
N PHE A 73 -8.77 0.37 4.84
CA PHE A 73 -8.63 -1.08 4.73
C PHE A 73 -10.02 -1.71 4.93
N PRO A 74 -10.92 -1.63 3.93
CA PRO A 74 -12.35 -1.94 4.08
C PRO A 74 -12.62 -3.40 4.46
N ALA A 75 -11.69 -4.31 4.17
CA ALA A 75 -11.81 -5.70 4.58
C ALA A 75 -11.53 -5.94 6.07
N ALA A 76 -10.79 -5.04 6.73
CA ALA A 76 -10.41 -5.18 8.14
C ALA A 76 -11.32 -4.40 9.10
N SER A 77 -12.10 -3.43 8.62
CA SER A 77 -12.92 -2.55 9.45
C SER A 77 -14.26 -2.20 8.78
N GLN A 78 -15.37 -2.43 9.50
CA GLN A 78 -16.71 -2.07 9.01
C GLN A 78 -16.85 -0.54 8.83
N ILE A 79 -16.26 0.26 9.72
CA ILE A 79 -16.30 1.74 9.61
C ILE A 79 -15.61 2.20 8.31
N GLU A 80 -14.51 1.56 7.93
CA GLU A 80 -13.79 1.89 6.70
C GLU A 80 -14.53 1.42 5.45
N TYR A 81 -15.17 0.26 5.53
CA TYR A 81 -16.09 -0.22 4.51
C TYR A 81 -17.24 0.78 4.30
N ASP A 82 -17.94 1.18 5.37
CA ASP A 82 -19.08 2.09 5.31
C ASP A 82 -18.68 3.48 4.81
N PHE A 83 -17.50 3.97 5.22
CA PHE A 83 -16.95 5.23 4.72
C PHE A 83 -16.66 5.17 3.21
N LEU A 84 -16.01 4.12 2.73
CA LEU A 84 -15.74 3.92 1.30
C LEU A 84 -17.04 3.80 0.50
N ARG A 85 -18.00 3.00 0.97
CA ARG A 85 -19.31 2.88 0.33
C ARG A 85 -20.01 4.22 0.25
N ARG A 86 -19.99 4.99 1.33
CA ARG A 86 -20.60 6.32 1.35
C ARG A 86 -19.97 7.26 0.33
N LEU A 87 -18.64 7.27 0.19
CA LEU A 87 -17.96 8.08 -0.84
C LEU A 87 -18.43 7.71 -2.26
N ILE A 88 -18.57 6.42 -2.55
CA ILE A 88 -18.96 5.89 -3.86
C ILE A 88 -20.46 6.10 -4.13
N ASP A 89 -21.31 5.62 -3.23
CA ASP A 89 -22.76 5.57 -3.38
C ASP A 89 -23.40 6.97 -3.39
N GLU A 90 -22.84 7.91 -2.63
CA GLU A 90 -23.26 9.33 -2.64
C GLU A 90 -22.53 10.16 -3.73
N ASN A 91 -21.68 9.53 -4.56
CA ASN A 91 -20.89 10.17 -5.63
C ASN A 91 -20.11 11.41 -5.14
N LEU A 92 -19.41 11.26 -4.02
CA LEU A 92 -18.63 12.33 -3.38
C LEU A 92 -17.19 12.42 -3.92
N VAL A 93 -16.77 11.46 -4.74
CA VAL A 93 -15.42 11.40 -5.30
C VAL A 93 -15.36 12.22 -6.60
N PRO A 94 -14.51 13.27 -6.68
CA PRO A 94 -14.27 14.00 -7.93
C PRO A 94 -13.70 13.10 -9.03
N ASP A 95 -13.96 13.43 -10.30
CA ASP A 95 -13.55 12.60 -11.45
C ASP A 95 -12.03 12.45 -11.59
N ASP A 96 -11.25 13.41 -11.08
CA ASP A 96 -9.79 13.42 -11.13
C ASP A 96 -9.10 12.88 -9.85
N VAL A 97 -9.89 12.34 -8.92
CA VAL A 97 -9.40 11.70 -7.69
C VAL A 97 -9.49 10.19 -7.81
N THR A 98 -8.43 9.50 -7.37
CA THR A 98 -8.32 8.05 -7.33
C THR A 98 -8.31 7.59 -5.87
N LEU A 99 -9.25 6.72 -5.52
CA LEU A 99 -9.33 6.14 -4.19
C LEU A 99 -8.33 4.99 -4.05
N GLN A 100 -7.47 5.02 -3.06
CA GLN A 100 -6.60 3.91 -2.71
C GLN A 100 -7.17 3.12 -1.54
N VAL A 101 -7.16 1.79 -1.65
CA VAL A 101 -7.55 0.87 -0.57
C VAL A 101 -6.42 -0.10 -0.27
N LEU A 102 -6.14 -0.30 1.02
CA LEU A 102 -5.15 -1.26 1.48
C LEU A 102 -5.79 -2.64 1.60
N VAL A 103 -5.05 -3.69 1.20
CA VAL A 103 -5.47 -5.07 1.37
C VAL A 103 -4.29 -5.99 1.64
N GLN A 104 -4.44 -6.92 2.58
CA GLN A 104 -3.47 -7.99 2.79
C GLN A 104 -3.61 -9.06 1.71
N ALA A 105 -2.53 -9.77 1.39
CA ALA A 105 -2.54 -10.92 0.48
C ALA A 105 -3.26 -12.16 1.08
N ARG A 106 -4.54 -12.01 1.45
CA ARG A 106 -5.44 -13.06 1.93
C ARG A 106 -6.72 -13.03 1.13
N GLU A 107 -7.16 -14.19 0.70
CA GLU A 107 -8.25 -14.37 -0.26
C GLU A 107 -9.56 -13.70 0.20
N GLU A 108 -9.98 -13.96 1.43
CA GLU A 108 -11.21 -13.40 2.01
C GLU A 108 -11.19 -11.87 2.11
N LEU A 109 -10.01 -11.29 2.35
CA LEU A 109 -9.84 -9.84 2.46
C LEU A 109 -9.82 -9.19 1.08
N ILE A 110 -9.27 -9.88 0.07
CA ILE A 110 -9.28 -9.42 -1.31
C ILE A 110 -10.72 -9.39 -1.82
N TYR A 111 -11.51 -10.46 -1.69
CA TYR A 111 -12.92 -10.45 -2.11
C TYR A 111 -13.70 -9.30 -1.50
N ARG A 112 -13.61 -9.12 -0.17
CA ARG A 112 -14.31 -8.04 0.53
C ARG A 112 -13.85 -6.64 0.10
N THR A 113 -12.58 -6.48 -0.26
CA THR A 113 -12.06 -5.22 -0.78
C THR A 113 -12.65 -4.90 -2.16
N PHE A 114 -12.80 -5.90 -3.01
CA PHE A 114 -13.44 -5.77 -4.33
C PHE A 114 -14.93 -5.45 -4.22
N GLU A 115 -15.65 -6.10 -3.30
CA GLU A 115 -17.05 -5.74 -2.98
C GLU A 115 -17.17 -4.26 -2.58
N ALA A 116 -16.25 -3.79 -1.72
CA ALA A 116 -16.27 -2.40 -1.26
C ALA A 116 -16.02 -1.38 -2.38
N LEU A 117 -15.27 -1.76 -3.42
CA LEU A 117 -14.90 -0.90 -4.56
C LEU A 117 -15.94 -0.85 -5.69
N GLU A 118 -16.99 -1.66 -5.64
CA GLU A 118 -18.01 -1.72 -6.69
C GLU A 118 -18.63 -0.33 -6.94
N GLY A 119 -18.63 0.14 -8.20
CA GLY A 119 -19.13 1.45 -8.59
C GLY A 119 -18.11 2.60 -8.52
N SER A 120 -16.89 2.36 -8.04
CA SER A 120 -15.81 3.36 -8.08
C SER A 120 -15.39 3.68 -9.53
N LYS A 121 -15.01 4.94 -9.79
CA LYS A 121 -14.53 5.35 -11.14
C LYS A 121 -13.05 5.04 -11.33
N ASN A 122 -12.23 5.40 -10.34
CA ASN A 122 -10.79 5.18 -10.31
C ASN A 122 -10.41 4.58 -8.95
N ALA A 123 -9.65 3.48 -8.96
CA ALA A 123 -9.20 2.84 -7.74
C ALA A 123 -7.73 2.40 -7.82
N ILE A 124 -7.01 2.53 -6.70
CA ILE A 124 -5.72 1.88 -6.47
C ILE A 124 -5.94 0.74 -5.48
N VAL A 125 -5.68 -0.49 -5.92
CA VAL A 125 -5.66 -1.66 -5.02
C VAL A 125 -4.23 -1.82 -4.51
N HIS A 126 -4.00 -1.39 -3.27
CA HIS A 126 -2.72 -1.48 -2.60
C HIS A 126 -2.62 -2.78 -1.82
N MET A 127 -2.00 -3.78 -2.44
CA MET A 127 -1.74 -5.07 -1.81
C MET A 127 -0.39 -5.08 -1.10
N TYR A 128 -0.31 -5.69 0.08
CA TYR A 128 0.95 -5.85 0.79
C TYR A 128 1.06 -7.19 1.52
N ASN A 129 2.29 -7.59 1.77
CA ASN A 129 2.66 -8.60 2.76
C ASN A 129 4.02 -8.26 3.35
N SER A 130 4.24 -8.63 4.62
CA SER A 130 5.49 -8.35 5.30
C SER A 130 6.61 -9.24 4.78
N THR A 131 7.77 -8.62 4.55
CA THR A 131 8.91 -9.27 3.89
C THR A 131 10.15 -9.37 4.75
N SER A 132 10.24 -8.66 5.89
CA SER A 132 11.49 -8.64 6.67
C SER A 132 11.83 -10.00 7.32
N PRO A 133 13.13 -10.32 7.51
CA PRO A 133 13.57 -11.62 8.04
C PRO A 133 12.99 -11.95 9.41
N VAL A 134 12.80 -10.93 10.24
CA VAL A 134 12.20 -11.07 11.57
C VAL A 134 10.75 -11.48 11.44
N GLN A 135 9.99 -10.84 10.56
CA GLN A 135 8.59 -11.20 10.32
C GLN A 135 8.48 -12.58 9.66
N ARG A 136 9.27 -12.87 8.60
CA ARG A 136 9.31 -14.19 7.94
C ARG A 136 9.52 -15.31 8.95
N ARG A 137 10.50 -15.17 9.85
CA ARG A 137 10.86 -16.19 10.85
C ARG A 137 9.89 -16.28 12.03
N ILE A 138 9.46 -15.14 12.60
CA ILE A 138 8.79 -15.12 13.91
C ILE A 138 7.27 -15.01 13.75
N VAL A 139 6.78 -14.26 12.77
CA VAL A 139 5.35 -14.03 12.56
C VAL A 139 4.76 -15.10 11.66
N PHE A 140 5.41 -15.37 10.52
CA PHE A 140 4.90 -16.32 9.53
C PHE A 140 5.45 -17.74 9.72
N GLY A 141 6.70 -17.87 10.16
CA GLY A 141 7.39 -19.17 10.18
C GLY A 141 7.60 -19.73 8.76
N MET A 142 7.77 -18.85 7.77
CA MET A 142 7.81 -19.19 6.35
C MET A 142 9.16 -18.84 5.72
N SER A 143 9.52 -19.59 4.69
CA SER A 143 10.67 -19.33 3.81
C SER A 143 10.41 -18.15 2.87
N GLU A 144 11.48 -17.67 2.23
CA GLU A 144 11.41 -16.63 1.20
C GLU A 144 10.47 -17.02 0.04
N THR A 145 10.59 -18.25 -0.46
CA THR A 145 9.72 -18.78 -1.51
C THR A 145 8.25 -18.81 -1.11
N GLU A 146 7.93 -19.25 0.12
CA GLU A 146 6.55 -19.26 0.61
C GLU A 146 5.97 -17.85 0.76
N ILE A 147 6.81 -16.87 1.12
CA ILE A 147 6.42 -15.45 1.21
C ILE A 147 6.17 -14.87 -0.19
N ILE A 148 6.98 -15.22 -1.18
CA ILE A 148 6.73 -14.89 -2.59
C ILE A 148 5.42 -15.52 -3.07
N ASP A 149 5.18 -16.79 -2.76
CA ASP A 149 3.95 -17.50 -3.16
C ASP A 149 2.69 -16.85 -2.57
N ILE A 150 2.77 -16.25 -1.38
CA ILE A 150 1.67 -15.46 -0.81
C ILE A 150 1.39 -14.21 -1.67
N ALA A 151 2.44 -13.46 -2.02
CA ALA A 151 2.30 -12.27 -2.86
C ALA A 151 1.76 -12.64 -4.25
N VAL A 152 2.32 -13.67 -4.89
CA VAL A 152 1.91 -14.15 -6.22
C VAL A 152 0.44 -14.62 -6.23
N ARG A 153 0.01 -15.39 -5.23
CA ARG A 153 -1.41 -15.81 -5.15
C ARG A 153 -2.35 -14.63 -4.93
N GLY A 154 -1.99 -13.69 -4.04
CA GLY A 154 -2.78 -12.49 -3.79
C GLY A 154 -2.90 -11.61 -5.04
N THR A 155 -1.78 -11.35 -5.73
CA THR A 155 -1.77 -10.56 -6.97
C THR A 155 -2.59 -11.21 -8.09
N ALA A 156 -2.50 -12.54 -8.22
CA ALA A 156 -3.25 -13.30 -9.21
C ALA A 156 -4.76 -13.15 -8.97
N LEU A 157 -5.21 -13.26 -7.71
CA LEU A 157 -6.61 -13.06 -7.35
C LEU A 157 -7.07 -11.62 -7.58
N VAL A 158 -6.26 -10.62 -7.21
CA VAL A 158 -6.56 -9.20 -7.51
C VAL A 158 -6.75 -8.99 -9.02
N LYS A 159 -5.88 -9.59 -9.85
CA LYS A 159 -5.98 -9.51 -11.31
C LYS A 159 -7.22 -10.23 -11.85
N GLU A 160 -7.55 -11.39 -11.28
CA GLU A 160 -8.74 -12.17 -11.62
C GLU A 160 -10.04 -11.42 -11.31
N LEU A 161 -10.08 -10.68 -10.20
CA LEU A 161 -11.27 -9.93 -9.77
C LEU A 161 -11.38 -8.55 -10.42
N THR A 162 -10.31 -7.99 -10.96
CA THR A 162 -10.34 -6.65 -11.61
C THR A 162 -11.46 -6.47 -12.65
N PRO A 163 -11.75 -7.45 -13.53
CA PRO A 163 -12.88 -7.38 -14.45
C PRO A 163 -14.27 -7.27 -13.78
N SER A 164 -14.42 -7.64 -12.51
CA SER A 164 -15.70 -7.50 -11.80
C SER A 164 -16.04 -6.04 -11.50
N LEU A 165 -15.03 -5.17 -11.37
CA LEU A 165 -15.18 -3.72 -11.18
C LEU A 165 -15.48 -3.04 -12.53
N THR A 166 -16.66 -3.33 -13.08
CA THR A 166 -17.07 -2.85 -14.40
C THR A 166 -17.11 -1.33 -14.45
N GLY A 167 -16.36 -0.73 -15.38
CA GLY A 167 -16.28 0.72 -15.56
C GLY A 167 -15.28 1.42 -14.62
N THR A 168 -14.63 0.67 -13.72
CA THR A 168 -13.57 1.20 -12.85
C THR A 168 -12.22 1.10 -13.56
N ARG A 169 -11.45 2.19 -13.55
CA ARG A 169 -10.03 2.17 -13.87
C ARG A 169 -9.24 1.74 -12.65
N VAL A 170 -8.66 0.54 -12.69
CA VAL A 170 -7.85 0.00 -11.59
C VAL A 170 -6.36 0.18 -11.88
N MET A 171 -5.64 0.78 -10.94
CA MET A 171 -4.18 0.79 -10.85
C MET A 171 -3.76 -0.13 -9.70
N TYR A 172 -2.69 -0.90 -9.91
CA TYR A 172 -2.18 -1.81 -8.88
C TYR A 172 -1.04 -1.17 -8.12
N GLN A 173 -1.00 -1.39 -6.81
CA GLN A 173 0.13 -1.03 -5.97
C GLN A 173 0.54 -2.23 -5.13
N TYR A 174 1.86 -2.47 -5.06
CA TYR A 174 2.43 -3.49 -4.19
C TYR A 174 3.45 -2.88 -3.23
N SER A 175 3.40 -3.31 -1.98
CA SER A 175 4.43 -3.02 -0.97
C SER A 175 5.04 -4.31 -0.40
N PRO A 176 6.36 -4.52 -0.54
CA PRO A 176 7.08 -5.43 0.34
C PRO A 176 7.18 -4.78 1.74
N GLU A 177 6.22 -5.05 2.62
CA GLU A 177 6.14 -4.36 3.93
C GLU A 177 7.34 -4.71 4.80
N SER A 178 7.76 -3.74 5.64
CA SER A 178 9.04 -3.74 6.35
C SER A 178 10.27 -3.67 5.43
N PHE A 179 10.14 -3.04 4.25
CA PHE A 179 11.20 -2.94 3.24
C PHE A 179 12.54 -2.45 3.80
N SER A 180 12.54 -1.44 4.69
CA SER A 180 13.78 -0.93 5.32
C SER A 180 14.58 -2.00 6.08
N ALA A 181 13.94 -3.10 6.48
CA ALA A 181 14.55 -4.22 7.18
C ALA A 181 14.65 -5.50 6.33
N THR A 182 14.28 -5.44 5.05
CA THR A 182 14.31 -6.56 4.10
C THR A 182 15.60 -6.53 3.27
N GLU A 183 16.16 -7.69 2.97
CA GLU A 183 17.30 -7.81 2.05
C GLU A 183 16.92 -7.27 0.66
N LEU A 184 17.78 -6.45 0.05
CA LEU A 184 17.46 -5.79 -1.22
C LEU A 184 17.25 -6.79 -2.35
N GLU A 185 18.03 -7.87 -2.37
CA GLU A 185 17.91 -8.95 -3.34
C GLU A 185 16.55 -9.65 -3.23
N PHE A 186 16.11 -9.96 -2.01
CA PHE A 186 14.81 -10.59 -1.78
C PHE A 186 13.66 -9.62 -2.06
N ALA A 187 13.80 -8.34 -1.69
CA ALA A 187 12.80 -7.31 -2.02
C ALA A 187 12.66 -7.12 -3.53
N LEU A 188 13.75 -7.19 -4.29
CA LEU A 188 13.70 -7.17 -5.75
C LEU A 188 12.99 -8.42 -6.29
N GLU A 189 13.38 -9.61 -5.84
CA GLU A 189 12.82 -10.89 -6.30
C GLU A 189 11.29 -10.95 -6.12
N ILE A 190 10.78 -10.55 -4.94
CA ILE A 190 9.33 -10.56 -4.70
C ILE A 190 8.61 -9.48 -5.51
N CYS A 191 9.22 -8.30 -5.72
CA CYS A 191 8.66 -7.27 -6.58
C CYS A 191 8.62 -7.73 -8.05
N GLU A 192 9.66 -8.40 -8.55
CA GLU A 192 9.69 -8.98 -9.91
C GLU A 192 8.62 -10.06 -10.08
N ALA A 193 8.44 -10.94 -9.09
CA ALA A 193 7.38 -11.95 -9.12
C ALA A 193 5.97 -11.32 -9.19
N VAL A 194 5.74 -10.21 -8.47
CA VAL A 194 4.49 -9.44 -8.55
C VAL A 194 4.32 -8.79 -9.91
N VAL A 195 5.39 -8.18 -10.47
CA VAL A 195 5.40 -7.59 -11.81
C VAL A 195 5.07 -8.64 -12.87
N ASP A 196 5.59 -9.86 -12.74
CA ASP A 196 5.32 -10.97 -13.66
C ASP A 196 3.84 -11.40 -13.65
N VAL A 197 3.15 -11.26 -12.52
CA VAL A 197 1.70 -11.55 -12.46
C VAL A 197 0.90 -10.40 -13.05
N TRP A 198 1.15 -9.16 -12.61
CA TRP A 198 0.34 -8.01 -13.01
C TRP A 198 0.63 -7.48 -14.41
N GLN A 199 1.83 -7.72 -14.94
CA GLN A 199 2.26 -7.35 -16.29
C GLN A 199 1.98 -5.86 -16.61
N PRO A 200 2.51 -4.91 -15.80
CA PRO A 200 2.30 -3.49 -16.01
C PRO A 200 2.89 -3.03 -17.35
N THR A 201 2.31 -1.98 -17.92
CA THR A 201 2.81 -1.36 -19.16
C THR A 201 3.01 0.14 -18.96
N HIS A 202 3.65 0.83 -19.91
CA HIS A 202 3.74 2.29 -19.85
C HIS A 202 2.36 3.00 -19.86
N ALA A 203 1.35 2.38 -20.50
CA ALA A 203 0.00 2.92 -20.54
C ALA A 203 -0.81 2.61 -19.26
N GLN A 204 -0.50 1.50 -18.60
CA GLN A 204 -1.11 1.08 -17.35
C GLN A 204 0.00 0.67 -16.37
N PRO A 205 0.65 1.66 -15.73
CA PRO A 205 1.72 1.39 -14.79
C PRO A 205 1.16 0.75 -13.51
N MET A 206 2.05 0.14 -12.74
CA MET A 206 1.81 -0.21 -11.35
C MET A 206 2.70 0.62 -10.44
N ILE A 207 2.35 0.70 -9.16
CA ILE A 207 3.15 1.35 -8.13
C ILE A 207 3.89 0.27 -7.33
N LEU A 208 5.20 0.43 -7.19
CA LEU A 208 5.98 -0.25 -6.15
C LEU A 208 6.24 0.75 -5.03
N ASN A 209 5.57 0.57 -3.89
CA ASN A 209 5.76 1.41 -2.72
C ASN A 209 6.77 0.73 -1.79
N LEU A 210 7.82 1.45 -1.39
CA LEU A 210 8.95 0.91 -0.62
C LEU A 210 8.97 1.52 0.79
N PRO A 211 8.23 0.95 1.76
CA PRO A 211 8.02 1.60 3.05
C PRO A 211 9.21 1.45 4.01
N ALA A 212 9.60 2.55 4.63
CA ALA A 212 10.40 2.54 5.86
C ALA A 212 9.46 2.32 7.06
N THR A 213 8.96 1.09 7.23
CA THR A 213 7.97 0.74 8.26
C THR A 213 8.46 1.01 9.68
N VAL A 214 9.78 0.85 9.90
CA VAL A 214 10.50 1.19 11.13
C VAL A 214 11.72 2.02 10.77
#